data_AF-A0A3D0NV15-F1
#
_entry.id   AF-A0A3D0NV15-F1
#
_cell.length_a   1.000
_cell.length_b   1.000
_cell.length_c   1.000
_cell.angle_alpha   90.00
_cell.angle_beta   90.00
_cell.angle_gamma   90.00
#
_symmetry.space_group_name_H-M   'P 1'
#
loop_
_entity.id
_entity.type
_entity.pdbx_description
1 polymer ?
#
loop_
_entity_poly.entity_id
_entity_poly.type
_entity_poly.pdbx_seq_one_letter_code
_entity_poly.pdbx_strand_id
1 'polypeptide(L)'
;ITFQNFFRLYRKLSGMTGTAMTEETEFSEIYRLDCIEIPTNKPIQRIDFPDAIFKTERGKYTAMINDIIEANQNGQPVLVGTVSIDKSEELSGMLKKKGIKHNVLNAKLHAKEAEIVAQAG
;
A
#
# COMPACT_ATOMS: atom_id res chain seq x y z
N ILE A 1 19.03 -9.18 20.82
CA ILE A 1 17.67 -9.44 21.35
C ILE A 1 16.70 -9.42 20.17
N THR A 2 15.72 -10.30 20.11
CA THR A 2 14.69 -10.26 19.05
C THR A 2 13.64 -9.20 19.40
N PHE A 3 12.86 -8.72 18.41
CA PHE A 3 11.77 -7.78 18.71
C PHE A 3 10.74 -8.37 19.66
N GLN A 4 10.42 -9.67 19.53
CA GLN A 4 9.53 -10.38 20.44
C GLN A 4 10.00 -10.24 21.89
N ASN A 5 11.28 -10.55 22.14
CA ASN A 5 11.85 -10.49 23.49
C ASN A 5 12.02 -9.06 24.00
N PHE A 6 12.34 -8.11 23.11
CA PHE A 6 12.51 -6.71 23.47
C PHE A 6 11.21 -6.08 23.96
N PHE A 7 10.10 -6.26 23.24
CA PHE A 7 8.81 -5.66 23.63
C PHE A 7 8.19 -6.31 24.87
N ARG A 8 8.51 -7.56 25.18
CA ARG A 8 8.07 -8.24 26.42
C ARG A 8 8.71 -7.68 27.69
N LEU A 9 9.75 -6.85 27.58
CA LEU A 9 10.37 -6.18 28.73
C LEU A 9 9.53 -5.01 29.25
N TYR A 10 8.60 -4.49 28.47
CA TYR A 10 7.75 -3.37 28.87
C TYR A 10 6.70 -3.85 29.87
N ARG A 11 6.54 -3.11 30.98
CA ARG A 11 5.50 -3.37 31.99
C ARG A 11 4.08 -3.31 31.41
N LYS A 12 3.87 -2.44 30.42
CA LYS A 12 2.61 -2.27 29.68
C LYS A 12 2.94 -2.14 28.21
N LEU A 13 2.23 -2.90 27.38
CA LEU A 13 2.34 -2.89 25.93
C LEU A 13 0.96 -2.67 25.32
N SER A 14 0.90 -1.91 24.23
CA SER A 14 -0.31 -1.64 23.45
C SER A 14 0.09 -1.22 22.04
N GLY A 15 -0.81 -1.36 21.06
CA GLY A 15 -0.57 -0.97 19.68
C GLY A 15 -1.86 -0.57 18.96
N MET A 16 -1.72 -0.01 17.75
CA MET A 16 -2.84 0.33 16.88
C MET A 16 -2.47 0.03 15.43
N THR A 17 -3.39 -0.55 14.67
CA THR A 17 -3.25 -0.85 13.23
C THR A 17 -4.63 -1.08 12.61
N GLY A 18 -4.72 -0.99 11.28
CA GLY A 18 -5.96 -1.28 10.54
C GLY A 18 -6.19 -2.76 10.24
N THR A 19 -5.23 -3.64 10.49
CA THR A 19 -5.25 -5.04 9.99
C THR A 19 -4.78 -6.08 11.02
N ALA A 20 -5.05 -5.88 12.32
CA ALA A 20 -4.58 -6.81 13.37
C ALA A 20 -5.42 -8.09 13.52
N MET A 21 -6.70 -8.08 13.15
CA MET A 21 -7.62 -9.17 13.49
C MET A 21 -7.22 -10.54 12.91
N THR A 22 -6.54 -10.58 11.76
CA THR A 22 -6.05 -11.83 11.18
C THR A 22 -4.90 -12.45 11.98
N GLU A 23 -4.14 -11.62 12.69
CA GLU A 23 -2.96 -12.00 13.46
C GLU A 23 -3.23 -12.03 14.98
N GLU A 24 -4.50 -12.03 15.39
CA GLU A 24 -4.91 -11.95 16.80
C GLU A 24 -4.26 -13.05 17.66
N THR A 25 -4.27 -14.29 17.15
CA THR A 25 -3.66 -15.44 17.84
C THR A 25 -2.17 -15.20 18.10
N GLU A 26 -1.42 -14.70 17.11
CA GLU A 26 0.01 -14.43 17.25
C GLU A 26 0.27 -13.30 18.27
N PHE A 27 -0.54 -12.24 18.23
CA PHE A 27 -0.45 -11.14 19.19
C PHE A 27 -0.74 -11.60 20.62
N SER A 28 -1.73 -12.47 20.80
CA SER A 28 -2.09 -13.02 22.12
C SER A 28 -1.00 -13.96 22.65
N GLU A 29 -0.52 -14.90 21.83
CA GLU A 29 0.46 -15.90 22.26
C GLU A 29 1.85 -15.31 22.54
N ILE A 30 2.31 -14.39 21.70
CA ILE A 30 3.68 -13.83 21.80
C ILE A 30 3.72 -12.65 22.77
N TYR A 31 2.73 -11.76 22.70
CA TYR A 31 2.75 -10.47 23.39
C TYR A 31 1.69 -10.31 24.48
N ARG A 32 0.75 -11.27 24.60
CA ARG A 32 -0.42 -11.16 25.50
C ARG A 32 -1.25 -9.91 25.19
N LEU A 33 -1.41 -9.61 23.91
CA LEU A 33 -2.22 -8.50 23.43
C LEU A 33 -3.49 -9.02 22.79
N ASP A 34 -4.63 -8.50 23.25
CA ASP A 34 -5.92 -8.73 22.62
C ASP A 34 -6.10 -7.73 21.46
N CYS A 35 -6.73 -8.19 20.37
CA CYS A 35 -7.09 -7.34 19.25
C CYS A 35 -8.54 -6.91 19.40
N ILE A 36 -8.79 -5.59 19.40
CA ILE A 36 -10.13 -5.04 19.49
C ILE A 36 -10.42 -4.28 18.21
N GLU A 37 -11.43 -4.74 17.46
CA GLU A 37 -11.93 -4.02 16.29
C GLU A 37 -12.74 -2.80 16.73
N ILE A 38 -12.30 -1.62 16.29
CA ILE A 38 -12.99 -0.36 16.54
C ILE A 38 -13.80 0.00 15.30
N PRO A 39 -15.11 0.31 15.42
CA PRO A 39 -15.93 0.68 14.28
C PRO A 39 -15.42 1.96 13.61
N THR A 40 -15.63 2.05 12.30
CA THR A 40 -15.26 3.23 11.52
C THR A 40 -16.18 4.42 11.83
N ASN A 41 -15.65 5.64 11.71
CA ASN A 41 -16.43 6.87 11.92
C ASN A 41 -17.54 7.06 10.87
N LYS A 42 -17.34 6.53 9.66
CA LYS A 42 -18.33 6.54 8.56
C LYS A 42 -18.35 5.17 7.89
N PRO A 43 -19.50 4.71 7.38
CA PRO A 43 -19.57 3.46 6.62
C PRO A 43 -18.60 3.47 5.44
N ILE A 44 -17.94 2.33 5.21
CA ILE A 44 -17.01 2.15 4.09
C ILE A 44 -17.80 2.11 2.78
N GLN A 45 -17.44 2.98 1.84
CA GLN A 45 -18.04 3.03 0.49
C GLN A 45 -17.04 2.67 -0.61
N ARG A 46 -15.80 2.30 -0.24
CA ARG A 46 -14.76 1.88 -1.20
C ARG A 46 -15.20 0.59 -1.88
N ILE A 47 -15.08 0.54 -3.20
CA ILE A 47 -15.33 -0.66 -4.00
C ILE A 47 -14.00 -1.36 -4.20
N ASP A 48 -13.87 -2.55 -3.60
CA ASP A 48 -12.70 -3.42 -3.77
C ASP A 48 -12.99 -4.41 -4.90
N PHE A 49 -12.32 -4.22 -6.04
CA PHE A 49 -12.47 -5.10 -7.20
C PHE A 49 -11.63 -6.39 -7.03
N PRO A 50 -12.05 -7.52 -7.63
CA PRO A 50 -11.29 -8.76 -7.59
C PRO A 50 -9.98 -8.64 -8.38
N ASP A 51 -9.05 -9.55 -8.08
CA ASP A 51 -7.75 -9.60 -8.76
C ASP A 51 -7.87 -9.85 -10.27
N ALA A 52 -7.12 -9.08 -11.05
CA ALA A 52 -6.93 -9.31 -12.48
C ALA A 52 -5.64 -10.13 -12.72
N ILE A 53 -5.80 -11.40 -13.10
CA ILE A 53 -4.69 -12.35 -13.27
C ILE A 53 -4.31 -12.46 -14.76
N PHE A 54 -3.02 -12.31 -15.07
CA PHE A 54 -2.50 -12.34 -16.43
C PHE A 54 -1.46 -13.44 -16.62
N LYS A 55 -1.49 -14.10 -17.78
CA LYS A 55 -0.53 -15.16 -18.14
C LYS A 55 0.91 -14.68 -18.21
N THR A 56 1.12 -13.42 -18.61
CA THR A 56 2.46 -12.85 -18.81
C THR A 56 2.58 -11.51 -18.10
N GLU A 57 3.78 -11.20 -17.64
CA GLU A 57 4.08 -9.92 -17.02
C GLU A 57 3.85 -8.74 -17.99
N ARG A 58 4.20 -8.92 -19.26
CA ARG A 58 3.92 -7.91 -20.31
C ARG A 58 2.42 -7.66 -20.46
N GLY A 59 1.60 -8.71 -20.40
CA GLY A 59 0.15 -8.60 -20.44
C GLY A 59 -0.39 -7.81 -19.25
N LYS A 60 0.08 -8.14 -18.04
CA LYS A 60 -0.21 -7.40 -16.80
C LYS A 60 0.12 -5.91 -16.93
N TYR A 61 1.33 -5.56 -17.37
CA TYR A 61 1.73 -4.16 -17.53
C TYR A 61 0.92 -3.43 -18.57
N THR A 62 0.61 -4.07 -19.69
CA THR A 62 -0.18 -3.44 -20.76
C THR A 62 -1.59 -3.11 -20.27
N ALA A 63 -2.24 -4.04 -19.57
CA ALA A 63 -3.57 -3.81 -19.00
C ALA A 63 -3.54 -2.70 -17.94
N MET A 64 -2.63 -2.79 -16.97
CA MET A 64 -2.48 -1.78 -15.92
C MET A 64 -2.21 -0.37 -16.47
N ILE A 65 -1.38 -0.23 -17.52
CA ILE A 65 -1.13 1.06 -18.16
C ILE A 65 -2.38 1.61 -18.84
N ASN A 66 -3.18 0.76 -19.47
CA ASN A 66 -4.44 1.19 -20.08
C ASN A 66 -5.43 1.70 -19.02
N ASP A 67 -5.53 1.00 -17.88
CA ASP A 67 -6.38 1.43 -16.76
C ASP A 67 -5.93 2.79 -16.21
N ILE A 68 -4.61 2.99 -16.07
CA ILE A 68 -4.02 4.28 -15.65
C ILE A 68 -4.34 5.38 -16.67
N ILE A 69 -4.27 5.10 -17.98
CA ILE A 69 -4.60 6.07 -19.03
C ILE A 69 -6.07 6.47 -18.95
N GLU A 70 -6.97 5.50 -18.81
CA GLU A 70 -8.41 5.74 -18.71
C GLU A 70 -8.74 6.58 -17.47
N ALA A 71 -8.22 6.20 -16.30
CA ALA A 71 -8.39 6.96 -15.07
C ALA A 71 -7.84 8.39 -15.19
N ASN A 72 -6.66 8.56 -15.80
CA ASN A 72 -6.04 9.87 -16.00
C ASN A 72 -6.85 10.76 -16.95
N GLN A 73 -7.41 10.19 -18.03
CA GLN A 73 -8.30 10.90 -18.96
C GLN A 73 -9.59 11.36 -18.27
N ASN A 74 -10.08 10.58 -17.31
CA ASN A 74 -11.25 10.91 -16.50
C ASN A 74 -10.92 11.87 -15.34
N GLY A 75 -9.66 12.28 -15.17
CA GLY A 75 -9.22 13.14 -14.06
C GLY A 75 -9.21 12.45 -12.70
N GLN A 76 -9.29 11.11 -12.65
CA GLN A 76 -9.26 10.34 -11.43
C GLN A 76 -7.82 10.18 -10.93
N PRO A 77 -7.52 10.47 -9.64
CA PRO A 77 -6.21 10.20 -9.06
C PRO A 77 -5.94 8.70 -8.96
N VAL A 78 -4.68 8.30 -9.19
CA VAL A 78 -4.26 6.89 -9.19
C VAL A 78 -3.02 6.71 -8.34
N LEU A 79 -3.08 5.75 -7.41
CA LEU A 79 -1.92 5.28 -6.64
C LEU A 79 -1.57 3.86 -7.11
N VAL A 80 -0.33 3.67 -7.57
CA VAL A 80 0.16 2.35 -8.02
C VAL A 80 1.20 1.82 -7.04
N GLY A 81 0.95 0.65 -6.46
CA GLY A 81 1.89 -0.06 -5.61
C GLY A 81 2.76 -1.03 -6.42
N THR A 82 4.07 -1.07 -6.12
CA THR A 82 4.96 -2.12 -6.61
C THR A 82 5.75 -2.72 -5.44
N VAL A 83 6.33 -3.90 -5.67
CA VAL A 83 7.09 -4.64 -4.65
C VAL A 83 8.58 -4.29 -4.63
N SER A 84 9.10 -3.59 -5.64
CA SER A 84 10.52 -3.23 -5.73
C SER A 84 10.77 -1.93 -6.48
N ILE A 85 11.92 -1.31 -6.19
CA ILE A 85 12.37 -0.09 -6.89
C ILE A 85 12.54 -0.36 -8.38
N ASP A 86 13.14 -1.48 -8.77
CA ASP A 86 13.35 -1.83 -10.18
C ASP A 86 12.03 -1.91 -10.95
N LYS A 87 10.99 -2.49 -10.35
CA LYS A 87 9.65 -2.58 -10.94
C LYS A 87 8.97 -1.21 -11.01
N SER A 88 9.23 -0.32 -10.06
CA SER A 88 8.78 1.07 -10.09
C SER A 88 9.42 1.85 -11.23
N GLU A 89 10.74 1.70 -11.42
CA GLU A 89 11.47 2.38 -12.51
C GLU A 89 11.10 1.83 -13.89
N GLU A 90 10.90 0.51 -14.01
CA GLU A 90 10.38 -0.13 -15.23
C GLU A 90 9.03 0.48 -15.63
N LEU A 91 8.08 0.53 -14.69
CA LEU A 91 6.75 1.11 -14.92
C LEU A 91 6.83 2.61 -15.23
N SER A 92 7.64 3.36 -14.49
CA SER A 92 7.90 4.79 -14.73
C SER A 92 8.38 5.03 -16.16
N GLY A 93 9.31 4.21 -16.65
CA GLY A 93 9.77 4.25 -18.04
C GLY A 93 8.65 4.01 -19.06
N MET A 94 7.76 3.05 -18.79
CA MET A 94 6.61 2.77 -19.66
C MET A 94 5.60 3.92 -19.68
N LEU A 95 5.29 4.51 -18.52
CA LEU A 95 4.37 5.64 -18.39
C LEU A 95 4.95 6.92 -19.05
N LYS A 96 6.25 7.19 -18.89
CA LYS A 96 6.94 8.31 -19.58
C LYS A 96 6.85 8.19 -21.09
N LYS A 97 7.03 6.99 -21.66
CA LYS A 97 6.88 6.74 -23.10
C LYS A 97 5.46 7.03 -23.62
N LYS A 98 4.45 6.98 -22.74
CA LYS A 98 3.06 7.31 -23.03
C LYS A 98 2.70 8.77 -22.71
N GLY A 99 3.65 9.57 -22.21
CA GLY A 99 3.44 10.98 -21.88
C GLY A 99 2.67 11.23 -20.58
N ILE A 100 2.52 10.21 -19.72
CA ILE A 100 1.74 10.33 -18.48
C ILE A 100 2.63 10.91 -17.38
N LYS A 101 2.22 12.07 -16.84
CA LYS A 101 2.90 12.69 -15.69
C LYS A 101 2.60 11.89 -14.43
N HIS A 102 3.65 11.55 -13.69
CA HIS A 102 3.55 10.79 -12.44
C HIS A 102 4.77 11.10 -11.55
N ASN A 103 4.65 10.74 -10.27
CA ASN A 103 5.74 10.76 -9.31
C ASN A 103 6.10 9.32 -8.91
N VAL A 104 7.38 9.06 -8.63
CA VAL A 104 7.86 7.77 -8.13
C VAL A 104 8.34 7.97 -6.69
N LEU A 105 7.84 7.13 -5.78
CA LEU A 105 8.17 7.16 -4.35
C LEU A 105 8.95 5.88 -4.02
N ASN A 106 10.23 6.02 -3.69
CA ASN A 106 11.15 4.89 -3.51
C ASN A 106 11.53 4.68 -2.03
N ALA A 107 10.77 5.26 -1.09
CA ALA A 107 11.02 5.20 0.35
C ALA A 107 12.42 5.71 0.77
N LYS A 108 13.00 6.65 0.00
CA LYS A 108 14.34 7.21 0.29
C LYS A 108 14.29 8.54 1.02
N LEU A 109 13.30 9.37 0.69
CA LEU A 109 13.17 10.73 1.25
C LEU A 109 11.79 10.88 1.88
N HIS A 110 11.60 10.28 3.07
CA HIS A 110 10.28 10.17 3.71
C HIS A 110 9.52 11.49 3.83
N ALA A 111 10.18 12.60 4.21
CA ALA A 111 9.52 13.90 4.34
C ALA A 111 9.01 14.44 3.00
N LYS A 112 9.85 14.39 1.96
CA LYS A 112 9.49 14.87 0.62
C LYS A 112 8.44 13.98 -0.04
N GLU A 113 8.54 12.67 0.16
CA GLU A 113 7.56 11.71 -0.35
C GLU A 113 6.20 11.91 0.32
N ALA A 114 6.17 12.21 1.62
CA ALA A 114 4.92 12.54 2.33
C ALA A 114 4.23 13.79 1.75
N GLU A 115 4.98 14.84 1.40
CA GLU A 115 4.42 16.02 0.73
C GLU A 115 3.78 15.67 -0.62
N ILE A 116 4.42 14.79 -1.40
CA ILE A 116 3.88 14.33 -2.68
C ILE A 116 2.60 13.51 -2.46
N VAL A 117 2.59 12.59 -1.50
CA VAL A 117 1.41 11.77 -1.17
C VAL A 117 0.25 12.65 -0.70
N ALA A 118 0.52 13.70 0.07
CA ALA A 118 -0.51 14.63 0.54
C ALA A 118 -1.19 15.41 -0.60
N GLN A 119 -0.61 15.45 -1.80
CA GLN A 119 -1.16 16.11 -2.99
C GLN A 119 -1.60 15.09 -4.07
N ALA A 120 -1.60 13.79 -3.77
CA ALA A 120 -1.87 12.74 -4.74
C ALA A 120 -3.37 12.45 -4.95
N GLY A 121 -4.24 12.94 -4.06
CA GLY A 121 -5.68 12.72 -4.07
C GLY A 121 -6.47 13.92 -4.56
#